data_AF-A0A2S6T590-F1
#
_entry.id   AF-A0A2S6T590-F1
#
_cell.length_a   1.000
_cell.length_b   1.000
_cell.length_c   1.000
_cell.angle_alpha   90.00
_cell.angle_beta   90.00
_cell.angle_gamma   90.00
#
_symmetry.space_group_name_H-M   'P 1'
#
loop_
_entity.id
_entity.type
_entity.pdbx_description
1 polymer ?
#
loop_
_entity_poly.entity_id
_entity_poly.type
_entity_poly.pdbx_seq_one_letter_code
_entity_poly.pdbx_strand_id
1 'polypeptide(L)' 'AAIVLLEGYQKYPNSVKAPDMLYQLSESLINIEKNTEACNMLKTLSTEYPEYKLLDKSQVRISELGCIIAVE' A
#
# COMPACT_ATOMS: atom_id res chain seq x y z
N ALA A 1 11.10 -9.09 0.29
CA ALA A 1 10.09 -8.62 1.26
C ALA A 1 8.75 -8.35 0.57
N ALA A 2 8.70 -7.44 -0.40
CA ALA A 2 7.47 -7.05 -1.11
C ALA A 2 6.66 -8.24 -1.68
N ILE A 3 7.30 -9.18 -2.39
CA ILE A 3 6.60 -10.32 -3.00
C ILE A 3 5.85 -11.17 -1.97
N VAL A 4 6.48 -11.50 -0.84
CA VAL A 4 5.87 -12.31 0.23
C VAL A 4 4.67 -11.59 0.88
N LEU A 5 4.74 -10.27 1.02
CA LEU A 5 3.63 -9.46 1.54
C LEU A 5 2.45 -9.43 0.56
N LEU A 6 2.75 -9.34 -0.74
CA LEU A 6 1.73 -9.41 -1.80
C LEU A 6 1.06 -10.79 -1.85
N GLU A 7 1.84 -11.87 -1.78
CA GLU A 7 1.31 -13.24 -1.72
C GLU A 7 0.45 -13.46 -0.46
N GLY A 8 0.89 -12.95 0.68
CA GLY A 8 0.14 -12.98 1.93
C GLY A 8 -1.19 -12.24 1.84
N TYR A 9 -1.18 -11.05 1.22
CA TYR A 9 -2.38 -10.28 0.92
C TYR A 9 -3.33 -11.03 -0.01
N GLN A 10 -2.83 -11.57 -1.13
CA GLN A 10 -3.63 -12.32 -2.10
C GLN A 10 -4.27 -13.57 -1.51
N LYS A 11 -3.54 -14.25 -0.60
CA LYS A 11 -4.03 -15.44 0.08
C LYS A 11 -5.04 -15.11 1.18
N TYR A 12 -4.91 -13.94 1.82
CA TYR A 12 -5.72 -13.54 2.95
C TYR A 12 -6.26 -12.10 2.83
N PRO A 13 -7.03 -11.76 1.78
CA PRO A 13 -7.48 -10.39 1.53
C PRO A 13 -8.49 -9.91 2.59
N ASN A 14 -9.28 -10.81 3.17
CA ASN A 14 -10.27 -10.46 4.19
C ASN A 14 -9.70 -10.48 5.62
N SER A 15 -8.39 -10.66 5.77
CA SER A 15 -7.76 -10.68 7.09
C SER A 15 -7.66 -9.27 7.67
N VAL A 16 -7.81 -9.15 8.98
CA VAL A 16 -7.51 -7.90 9.72
C VAL A 16 -6.06 -7.43 9.52
N LYS A 17 -5.16 -8.32 9.08
CA LYS A 17 -3.76 -8.01 8.75
C LYS A 17 -3.56 -7.60 7.28
N ALA A 18 -4.53 -7.78 6.41
CA ALA A 18 -4.43 -7.42 5.00
C ALA A 18 -4.02 -5.95 4.77
N PRO A 19 -4.64 -4.96 5.44
CA PRO A 19 -4.20 -3.57 5.28
C PRO A 19 -2.80 -3.31 5.85
N ASP A 20 -2.44 -3.96 6.95
CA ASP A 20 -1.09 -3.84 7.51
C ASP A 20 -0.03 -4.39 6.53
N MET A 21 -0.32 -5.52 5.87
CA MET A 21 0.54 -6.09 4.83
C MET A 21 0.68 -5.18 3.61
N LEU A 22 -0.41 -4.57 3.13
CA LEU A 22 -0.38 -3.61 2.04
C LEU A 22 0.45 -2.36 2.38
N TYR A 23 0.34 -1.86 3.61
CA TYR A 23 1.15 -0.73 4.06
C TYR A 23 2.64 -1.09 4.12
N GLN A 24 3.01 -2.23 4.72
CA GLN A 24 4.39 -2.70 4.74
C GLN A 24 4.94 -3.00 3.33
N LEU A 25 4.08 -3.49 2.44
CA LEU A 25 4.42 -3.71 1.04
C LEU A 25 4.78 -2.39 0.37
N SER A 26 3.95 -1.35 0.56
CA SER A 26 4.25 -0.03 0.03
C SER A 26 5.57 0.54 0.56
N GLU A 27 5.85 0.45 1.86
CA GLU A 27 7.12 0.89 2.44
C GLU A 27 8.31 0.11 1.85
N SER A 28 8.16 -1.19 1.62
CA SER A 28 9.17 -2.02 0.96
C SER A 28 9.45 -1.57 -0.47
N LEU A 29 8.40 -1.16 -1.21
CA LEU A 29 8.50 -0.69 -2.58
C LEU A 29 9.16 0.70 -2.65
N ILE A 30 8.83 1.60 -1.71
CA ILE A 30 9.48 2.92 -1.57
C ILE A 30 10.99 2.74 -1.34
N ASN A 31 11.38 1.81 -0.47
CA ASN A 31 12.80 1.54 -0.17
C ASN A 31 13.61 1.03 -1.36
N ILE A 32 12.95 0.48 -2.38
CA ILE A 32 13.60 0.03 -3.63
C ILE A 32 13.28 0.97 -4.80
N GLU A 33 12.90 2.21 -4.51
CA GLU A 33 12.60 3.28 -5.47
C GLU A 33 11.44 2.97 -6.43
N LYS A 34 10.62 1.97 -6.10
CA LYS A 34 9.42 1.60 -6.86
C LYS A 34 8.21 2.41 -6.42
N ASN A 35 8.31 3.73 -6.57
CA ASN A 35 7.28 4.67 -6.11
C ASN A 35 5.92 4.40 -6.77
N THR A 36 5.87 4.11 -8.06
CA THR A 36 4.62 3.79 -8.78
C THR A 36 3.88 2.60 -8.19
N GLU A 37 4.59 1.50 -7.94
CA GLU A 37 4.00 0.30 -7.32
C GLU A 37 3.57 0.60 -5.88
N ALA A 38 4.38 1.36 -5.12
CA ALA A 38 4.03 1.77 -3.75
C ALA A 38 2.74 2.61 -3.70
N CYS A 39 2.60 3.58 -4.61
CA CYS A 39 1.41 4.42 -4.75
C CYS A 39 0.17 3.57 -5.04
N ASN A 40 0.28 2.57 -5.93
CA ASN A 40 -0.83 1.66 -6.20
C ASN A 40 -1.24 0.86 -4.96
N MET A 41 -0.29 0.37 -4.17
CA MET A 41 -0.59 -0.36 -2.93
C MET A 41 -1.26 0.53 -1.89
N LEU A 42 -0.78 1.77 -1.71
CA LEU A 42 -1.38 2.76 -0.80
C LEU A 42 -2.78 3.20 -1.25
N LYS A 43 -3.03 3.27 -2.56
CA LYS A 43 -4.36 3.55 -3.13
C LYS A 43 -5.31 2.39 -2.87
N THR A 44 -4.91 1.16 -3.18
CA THR A 44 -5.71 -0.04 -2.88
C THR A 44 -6.02 -0.12 -1.39
N LEU A 45 -5.04 0.15 -0.53
CA LEU A 45 -5.24 0.23 0.92
C LEU A 45 -6.36 1.22 1.27
N SER A 46 -6.35 2.41 0.67
CA SER A 46 -7.31 3.46 0.99
C SER A 46 -8.72 3.18 0.47
N THR A 47 -8.82 2.48 -0.67
CA THR A 47 -10.10 2.10 -1.29
C THR A 47 -10.71 0.87 -0.61
N GLU A 48 -9.93 -0.18 -0.40
CA GLU A 48 -10.41 -1.46 0.12
C GLU A 48 -10.52 -1.48 1.65
N TYR A 49 -9.71 -0.66 2.34
CA TYR A 49 -9.66 -0.61 3.81
C TYR A 49 -9.82 0.82 4.34
N PRO A 50 -10.97 1.48 4.09
CA PRO A 50 -11.25 2.85 4.55
C PRO A 50 -11.31 2.99 6.10
N GLU A 51 -11.35 1.89 6.84
CA GLU A 51 -11.34 1.87 8.31
C GLU A 51 -9.95 1.57 8.89
N TYR A 52 -8.92 1.50 8.06
CA TYR A 52 -7.57 1.18 8.53
C TYR A 52 -6.98 2.30 9.39
N LYS A 53 -6.57 1.94 10.61
CA LYS A 53 -6.01 2.87 11.61
C LYS A 53 -4.81 3.74 11.16
N LEU A 54 -4.08 3.34 10.12
CA LEU A 54 -2.93 4.11 9.60
C LEU A 54 -3.23 4.71 8.21
N LEU A 55 -4.49 4.89 7.85
CA LEU A 55 -4.90 5.55 6.60
C LEU A 55 -4.31 6.95 6.43
N ASP A 56 -4.38 7.79 7.47
CA ASP A 56 -3.75 9.11 7.46
C ASP A 56 -2.26 9.03 7.11
N LYS A 57 -1.56 8.06 7.71
CA LYS A 57 -0.14 7.84 7.43
C LYS A 57 0.10 7.41 5.99
N SER A 58 -0.75 6.54 5.45
CA SER A 58 -0.70 6.12 4.05
C SER A 58 -0.94 7.28 3.08
N GLN A 59 -1.87 8.19 3.39
CA GLN A 59 -2.13 9.37 2.58
C GLN A 59 -0.98 10.38 2.62
N VAL A 60 -0.35 10.55 3.79
CA VAL A 60 0.88 11.35 3.90
C VAL A 60 1.96 10.76 2.99
N ARG A 61 2.17 9.44 3.01
CA ARG A 61 3.12 8.78 2.10
C ARG A 61 2.81 9.01 0.63
N ILE A 62 1.54 8.89 0.22
CA ILE A 62 1.11 9.18 -1.16
C ILE A 62 1.52 10.60 -1.57
N SER A 63 1.33 11.56 -0.66
CA SER A 63 1.67 12.97 -0.89
C SER A 63 3.18 13.21 -0.91
N GLU A 64 3.93 12.59 0.01
CA GLU A 64 5.41 12.67 0.09
C GLU A 64 6.08 12.07 -1.15
N LEU A 65 5.55 10.96 -1.66
CA LEU A 65 6.03 10.32 -2.88
C LEU A 65 5.68 11.12 -4.14
N GLY A 66 4.83 12.14 -4.01
CA GLY A 66 4.32 12.89 -5.15
C GLY A 66 3.63 11.97 -6.15
N CYS A 67 2.86 10.98 -5.67
CA CYS A 67 2.17 10.01 -6.51
C CYS A 67 1.33 10.74 -7.56
N ILE A 68 1.86 10.91 -8.77
CA ILE A 68 1.09 11.32 -9.93
C ILE A 68 0.27 10.08 -10.25
N ILE A 69 -0.98 10.07 -9.81
CA ILE A 69 -1.90 8.97 -10.10
C ILE A 69 -2.08 9.02 -11.62
N ALA A 70 -1.24 8.27 -12.35
CA ALA A 70 -1.41 8.01 -13.76
C ALA A 70 -2.71 7.21 -13.87
N VAL A 71 -3.79 7.95 -14.05
CA VAL A 71 -5.03 7.43 -14.62
C VAL A 71 -4.72 7.22 -16.10
N GLU A 72 -4.12 6.07 -16.42
CA GLU A 72 -4.12 5.55 -17.80
C GLU A 72 -5.30 4.59 -17.98
#